data_AF-A0A945CKD0-F1
#
_entry.id   AF-A0A945CKD0-F1
#
_cell.length_a   1.000
_cell.length_b   1.000
_cell.length_c   1.000
_cell.angle_alpha   90.00
_cell.angle_beta   90.00
_cell.angle_gamma   90.00
#
_symmetry.space_group_name_H-M   'P 1'
#
loop_
_entity.id
_entity.type
_entity.pdbx_description
1 polymer ?
#
loop_
_entity_poly.entity_id
_entity_poly.type
_entity_poly.pdbx_seq_one_letter_code
_entity_poly.pdbx_strand_id
1 'polypeptide(L)'
;MAQLPPEQLDFLIQFIHPEKSLASMPGIGATEFAALFELSSEEYRDLRAAFTNRARQAAEELLADADFATRVDRLPFTSGSTVVGLGDSITDDLQSWLEILRYLLDLRRPQDNIHIVNAGISGDTTAQMISRFLAVVLEEPDWIICMAGTNDARQHGQTPSKI
;
A
#
# COMPACT_ATOMS: atom_id res chain seq x y z
N MET A 1 21.52 -6.60 20.36
CA MET A 1 20.12 -7.06 20.59
C MET A 1 19.95 -8.38 19.86
N ALA A 2 18.99 -9.21 20.23
CA ALA A 2 18.74 -10.45 19.48
C ALA A 2 18.09 -10.08 18.13
N GLN A 3 18.56 -10.69 17.03
CA GLN A 3 17.94 -10.51 15.71
C GLN A 3 16.48 -10.98 15.77
N LEU A 4 15.59 -10.19 15.16
CA LEU A 4 14.18 -10.56 15.03
C LEU A 4 14.05 -11.85 14.19
N PRO A 5 13.12 -12.76 14.52
CA PRO A 5 12.76 -13.86 13.64
C PRO A 5 12.35 -13.36 12.25
N PRO A 6 12.66 -14.08 11.16
CA PRO A 6 12.34 -13.64 9.79
C PRO A 6 10.87 -13.26 9.59
N GLU A 7 9.93 -14.04 10.12
CA GLU A 7 8.49 -13.75 10.00
C GLU A 7 8.08 -12.43 10.68
N GLN A 8 8.74 -12.07 11.80
CA GLN A 8 8.49 -10.80 12.46
C GLN A 8 9.07 -9.64 11.67
N LEU A 9 10.23 -9.84 11.06
CA LEU A 9 10.86 -8.84 10.21
C LEU A 9 10.03 -8.55 8.95
N ASP A 10 9.54 -9.61 8.28
CA ASP A 10 8.61 -9.52 7.15
C ASP A 10 7.38 -8.71 7.54
N PHE A 11 6.75 -9.05 8.68
CA PHE A 11 5.57 -8.35 9.17
C PHE A 11 5.85 -6.86 9.41
N LEU A 12 6.96 -6.51 10.05
CA LEU A 12 7.28 -5.11 10.32
C LEU A 12 7.51 -4.33 9.02
N ILE A 13 8.24 -4.89 8.06
CA ILE A 13 8.53 -4.21 6.79
C ILE A 13 7.27 -4.09 5.93
N GLN A 14 6.38 -5.07 5.97
CA GLN A 14 5.09 -5.07 5.26
C GLN A 14 4.10 -4.01 5.75
N PHE A 15 4.18 -3.56 7.02
CA PHE A 15 3.15 -2.70 7.62
C PHE A 15 3.67 -1.38 8.21
N ILE A 16 4.96 -1.21 8.50
CA ILE A 16 5.47 0.03 9.13
C ILE A 16 5.71 1.15 8.13
N HIS A 17 6.17 0.82 6.91
CA HIS A 17 6.48 1.78 5.84
C HIS A 17 7.15 3.08 6.32
N PRO A 18 8.38 3.00 6.87
CA PRO A 18 9.04 4.17 7.43
C PRO A 18 9.18 5.30 6.40
N GLU A 19 9.19 4.99 5.10
CA GLU A 19 9.20 5.98 4.02
C GLU A 19 8.02 6.94 4.10
N LYS A 20 6.81 6.46 4.46
CA LYS A 20 5.61 7.30 4.51
C LYS A 20 5.62 8.31 5.65
N SER A 21 6.35 8.01 6.73
CA SER A 21 6.40 8.86 7.93
C SER A 21 7.70 9.67 8.05
N LEU A 22 8.80 9.19 7.45
CA LEU A 22 10.14 9.75 7.67
C LEU A 22 10.81 10.29 6.39
N ALA A 23 10.22 10.13 5.20
CA ALA A 23 10.86 10.59 3.95
C ALA A 23 11.15 12.10 3.90
N SER A 24 10.44 12.92 4.67
CA SER A 24 10.70 14.36 4.77
C SER A 24 11.86 14.70 5.71
N MET A 25 12.44 13.73 6.43
CA MET A 25 13.56 13.98 7.33
C MET A 25 14.88 14.10 6.56
N PRO A 26 15.67 15.17 6.78
CA PRO A 26 16.97 15.32 6.15
C PRO A 26 17.91 14.17 6.49
N GLY A 27 18.58 13.62 5.47
CA GLY A 27 19.59 12.56 5.65
C GLY A 27 19.00 11.16 5.81
N ILE A 28 17.69 10.97 5.64
CA ILE A 28 17.06 9.66 5.60
C ILE A 28 16.83 9.24 4.14
N GLY A 29 17.35 8.08 3.76
CA GLY A 29 17.11 7.44 2.46
C GLY A 29 17.07 5.92 2.59
N ALA A 30 17.24 5.22 1.46
CA ALA A 30 17.12 3.77 1.39
C ALA A 30 18.05 3.02 2.36
N THR A 31 19.26 3.54 2.57
CA THR A 31 20.23 2.95 3.52
C THR A 31 19.76 3.10 4.96
N GLU A 32 19.25 4.27 5.32
CA GLU A 32 18.76 4.55 6.67
C GLU A 32 17.47 3.77 6.97
N PHE A 33 16.57 3.62 5.99
CA PHE A 33 15.39 2.76 6.13
C PHE A 33 15.77 1.30 6.38
N ALA A 34 16.73 0.76 5.63
CA ALA A 34 17.23 -0.60 5.85
C ALA A 34 17.84 -0.76 7.25
N ALA A 35 18.60 0.25 7.71
CA ALA A 35 19.23 0.24 9.02
C ALA A 35 18.22 0.23 10.20
N LEU A 36 17.00 0.78 10.04
CA LEU A 36 15.94 0.70 11.05
C LEU A 36 15.55 -0.76 11.38
N PHE A 37 15.77 -1.67 10.42
CA PHE A 37 15.46 -3.08 10.53
C PHE A 37 16.70 -3.96 10.73
N GLU A 38 17.86 -3.35 11.02
CA GLU A 38 19.15 -4.05 11.11
C GLU A 38 19.54 -4.80 9.82
N LEU A 39 19.09 -4.31 8.66
CA LEU A 39 19.35 -4.88 7.33
C LEU A 39 20.34 -4.05 6.53
N SER A 40 21.02 -4.69 5.58
CA SER A 40 21.66 -4.01 4.46
C SER A 40 20.64 -3.45 3.47
N SER A 41 21.04 -2.45 2.69
CA SER A 41 20.19 -1.88 1.64
C SER A 41 19.83 -2.89 0.53
N GLU A 42 20.59 -3.97 0.39
CA GLU A 42 20.29 -5.06 -0.55
C GLU A 42 19.22 -5.98 0.02
N GLU A 43 19.38 -6.48 1.26
CA GLU A 43 18.40 -7.33 1.93
C GLU A 43 17.04 -6.64 2.05
N TYR A 44 17.02 -5.35 2.42
CA TYR A 44 15.78 -4.58 2.50
C TYR A 44 15.08 -4.47 1.14
N ARG A 45 15.85 -4.25 0.07
CA ARG A 45 15.33 -4.16 -1.29
C ARG A 45 14.77 -5.49 -1.77
N ASP A 46 15.49 -6.58 -1.53
CA ASP A 46 15.11 -7.92 -1.96
C ASP A 46 13.84 -8.38 -1.25
N LEU A 47 13.71 -8.09 0.05
CA LEU A 47 12.50 -8.39 0.80
C LEU A 47 11.31 -7.59 0.28
N ARG A 48 11.48 -6.29 0.00
CA ARG A 48 10.43 -5.47 -0.64
C ARG A 48 10.06 -5.98 -2.03
N ALA A 49 11.05 -6.39 -2.83
CA ALA A 49 10.82 -6.98 -4.13
C ALA A 49 10.02 -8.29 -4.02
N ALA A 50 10.20 -9.08 -2.95
CA ALA A 50 9.39 -10.26 -2.71
C ALA A 50 7.90 -9.93 -2.49
N PHE A 51 7.57 -8.86 -1.76
CA PHE A 51 6.19 -8.38 -1.60
C PHE A 51 5.59 -7.92 -2.94
N THR A 52 6.34 -7.11 -3.70
CA THR A 52 5.98 -6.72 -5.07
C THR A 52 5.68 -7.93 -5.95
N ASN A 53 6.55 -8.95 -5.94
CA ASN A 53 6.39 -10.15 -6.75
C ASN A 53 5.14 -10.94 -6.36
N ARG A 54 4.81 -11.04 -5.07
CA ARG A 54 3.59 -11.72 -4.60
C ARG A 54 2.32 -10.97 -5.00
N ALA A 55 2.30 -9.64 -4.88
CA ALA A 55 1.17 -8.82 -5.33
C ALA A 55 0.94 -8.95 -6.85
N ARG A 56 2.04 -8.95 -7.62
CA ARG A 56 2.01 -9.18 -9.07
C ARG A 56 1.51 -10.58 -9.41
N GLN A 57 2.01 -11.61 -8.72
CA GLN A 57 1.58 -12.99 -8.94
C GLN A 57 0.08 -13.15 -8.68
N ALA A 58 -0.45 -12.55 -7.60
CA ALA A 58 -1.89 -12.56 -7.33
C ALA A 58 -2.70 -11.90 -8.47
N ALA A 59 -2.19 -10.81 -9.06
CA ALA A 59 -2.81 -10.19 -10.23
C ALA A 59 -2.77 -11.11 -11.46
N GLU A 60 -1.65 -11.79 -11.72
CA GLU A 60 -1.51 -12.77 -12.81
C GLU A 60 -2.49 -13.95 -12.64
N GLU A 61 -2.63 -14.47 -11.42
CA GLU A 61 -3.59 -15.53 -11.08
C GLU A 61 -5.04 -15.10 -11.31
N LEU A 62 -5.40 -13.86 -10.95
CA LEU A 62 -6.72 -13.30 -11.22
C LEU A 62 -6.97 -13.10 -12.73
N LEU A 63 -5.97 -12.65 -13.48
CA LEU A 63 -6.07 -12.43 -14.93
C LEU A 63 -6.09 -13.74 -15.74
N ALA A 64 -5.72 -14.87 -15.14
CA ALA A 64 -5.88 -16.18 -15.77
C ALA A 64 -7.36 -16.53 -16.02
N ASP A 65 -8.29 -15.92 -15.26
CA ASP A 65 -9.73 -15.96 -15.54
C ASP A 65 -10.10 -14.87 -16.56
N ALA A 66 -10.53 -15.31 -17.76
CA ALA A 66 -10.91 -14.43 -18.86
C ALA A 66 -12.11 -13.52 -18.53
N ASP A 67 -13.07 -13.99 -17.73
CA ASP A 67 -14.23 -13.19 -17.32
C ASP A 67 -13.81 -12.09 -16.34
N PHE A 68 -12.86 -12.40 -15.45
CA PHE A 68 -12.26 -11.40 -14.56
C PHE A 68 -11.45 -10.37 -15.35
N ALA A 69 -10.59 -10.81 -16.27
CA ALA A 69 -9.81 -9.92 -17.12
C ALA A 69 -10.69 -8.93 -17.91
N THR A 70 -11.83 -9.40 -18.43
CA THR A 70 -12.81 -8.54 -19.13
C THR A 70 -13.44 -7.50 -18.21
N ARG A 71 -13.54 -7.75 -16.89
CA ARG A 71 -14.04 -6.76 -15.93
C ARG A 71 -13.02 -5.67 -15.64
N VAL A 72 -11.72 -5.99 -15.68
CA VAL A 72 -10.63 -5.00 -15.53
C VAL A 72 -10.68 -3.96 -16.65
N ASP A 73 -11.00 -4.39 -17.88
CA ASP A 73 -11.18 -3.51 -19.04
C ASP A 73 -12.32 -2.50 -18.86
N ARG A 74 -13.28 -2.79 -17.97
CA ARG A 74 -14.46 -1.95 -17.71
C ARG A 74 -14.29 -1.00 -16.52
N LEU A 75 -13.15 -1.06 -15.82
CA LEU A 75 -12.86 -0.11 -14.74
C LEU A 75 -12.86 1.32 -15.29
N PRO A 76 -13.43 2.29 -14.56
CA PRO A 76 -13.76 3.62 -15.09
C PRO A 76 -12.55 4.56 -15.19
N PHE A 77 -11.33 4.06 -15.00
CA PHE A 77 -10.11 4.85 -15.09
C PHE A 77 -9.80 5.19 -16.54
N THR A 78 -9.49 6.45 -16.79
CA THR A 78 -9.07 6.93 -18.11
C THR A 78 -7.56 6.87 -18.25
N SER A 79 -7.05 6.98 -19.48
CA SER A 79 -5.61 6.98 -19.70
C SER A 79 -4.94 8.18 -19.02
N GLY A 80 -3.81 7.93 -18.35
CA GLY A 80 -3.07 8.92 -17.58
C GLY A 80 -3.67 9.24 -16.22
N SER A 81 -4.77 8.57 -15.82
CA SER A 81 -5.44 8.91 -14.56
C SER A 81 -4.61 8.56 -13.34
N THR A 82 -4.68 9.43 -12.32
CA THR A 82 -4.17 9.15 -10.98
C THR A 82 -5.30 8.60 -10.11
N VAL A 83 -5.12 7.40 -9.57
CA VAL A 83 -6.05 6.73 -8.66
C VAL A 83 -5.37 6.55 -7.30
N VAL A 84 -5.92 7.19 -6.28
CA VAL A 84 -5.40 7.10 -4.91
C VAL A 84 -6.24 6.14 -4.09
N GLY A 85 -5.60 5.14 -3.47
CA GLY A 85 -6.21 4.36 -2.40
C GLY A 85 -5.99 5.04 -1.06
N LEU A 86 -7.06 5.51 -0.43
CA LEU A 86 -7.05 6.09 0.91
C LEU A 86 -7.54 5.05 1.92
N GLY A 87 -6.79 4.83 3.00
CA GLY A 87 -7.23 3.88 4.01
C GLY A 87 -6.25 3.66 5.15
N ASP A 88 -6.48 2.55 5.85
CA ASP A 88 -5.69 2.08 6.98
C ASP A 88 -4.68 0.99 6.56
N SER A 89 -4.29 0.10 7.48
CA SER A 89 -3.30 -0.97 7.25
C SER A 89 -3.69 -1.93 6.12
N ILE A 90 -4.98 -2.11 5.85
CA ILE A 90 -5.43 -3.03 4.79
C ILE A 90 -5.19 -2.43 3.40
N THR A 91 -5.20 -1.10 3.28
CA THR A 91 -4.78 -0.39 2.06
C THR A 91 -3.27 -0.19 2.04
N ASP A 92 -2.65 0.08 3.19
CA ASP A 92 -1.24 0.41 3.34
C ASP A 92 -0.31 -0.73 2.92
N ASP A 93 -0.66 -1.98 3.26
CA ASP A 93 0.11 -3.21 3.02
C ASP A 93 0.78 -3.25 1.62
N LEU A 94 2.08 -3.61 1.58
CA LEU A 94 2.87 -3.82 0.34
C LEU A 94 2.30 -4.90 -0.58
N GLN A 95 1.36 -5.70 -0.10
CA GLN A 95 0.65 -6.74 -0.82
C GLN A 95 -0.88 -6.51 -0.83
N SER A 96 -1.32 -5.29 -0.51
CA SER A 96 -2.74 -4.95 -0.39
C SER A 96 -3.50 -5.19 -1.69
N TRP A 97 -4.83 -5.19 -1.58
CA TRP A 97 -5.75 -5.15 -2.72
C TRP A 97 -5.42 -4.02 -3.71
N LEU A 98 -4.87 -2.90 -3.25
CA LEU A 98 -4.53 -1.76 -4.10
C LEU A 98 -3.25 -2.02 -4.89
N GLU A 99 -2.26 -2.69 -4.28
CA GLU A 99 -1.04 -3.12 -4.96
C GLU A 99 -1.35 -4.19 -6.01
N ILE A 100 -2.26 -5.12 -5.70
CA ILE A 100 -2.79 -6.09 -6.67
C ILE A 100 -3.53 -5.36 -7.80
N LEU A 101 -4.37 -4.36 -7.50
CA LEU A 101 -5.05 -3.55 -8.52
C LEU A 101 -4.06 -2.81 -9.43
N ARG A 102 -2.95 -2.29 -8.89
CA ARG A 102 -1.87 -1.70 -9.70
C ARG A 102 -1.37 -2.71 -10.73
N TYR A 103 -1.00 -3.91 -10.30
CA TYR A 103 -0.50 -4.93 -11.22
C TYR A 103 -1.58 -5.43 -12.19
N LEU A 104 -2.86 -5.49 -11.80
CA LEU A 104 -3.95 -5.79 -12.73
C LEU A 104 -3.98 -4.80 -13.89
N LEU A 105 -3.87 -3.51 -13.60
CA LEU A 105 -3.89 -2.45 -14.60
C LEU A 105 -2.61 -2.45 -15.44
N ASP A 106 -1.44 -2.59 -14.81
CA ASP A 106 -0.15 -2.64 -15.51
C ASP A 106 -0.07 -3.82 -16.48
N LEU A 107 -0.61 -4.98 -16.10
CA LEU A 107 -0.57 -6.19 -16.93
C LEU A 107 -1.66 -6.19 -18.02
N ARG A 108 -2.87 -5.71 -17.70
CA ARG A 108 -4.03 -5.81 -18.62
C ARG A 108 -4.23 -4.55 -19.47
N ARG A 109 -3.91 -3.37 -18.94
CA ARG A 109 -4.13 -2.06 -19.57
C ARG A 109 -2.86 -1.19 -19.59
N PRO A 110 -1.67 -1.72 -19.96
CA PRO A 110 -0.41 -0.99 -19.89
C PRO A 110 -0.42 0.32 -20.70
N GLN A 111 -1.13 0.33 -21.84
CA GLN A 111 -1.22 1.50 -22.71
C GLN A 111 -1.96 2.68 -22.07
N ASP A 112 -2.78 2.43 -21.06
CA ASP A 112 -3.56 3.48 -20.42
C ASP A 112 -2.66 4.29 -19.46
N ASN A 113 -1.52 3.76 -19.01
CA ASN A 113 -0.59 4.43 -18.08
C ASN A 113 -1.31 4.99 -16.82
N ILE A 114 -2.15 4.17 -16.18
CA ILE A 114 -2.88 4.56 -14.98
C ILE A 114 -1.92 4.55 -13.77
N HIS A 115 -1.90 5.63 -13.01
CA HIS A 115 -1.01 5.80 -11.87
C HIS A 115 -1.75 5.46 -10.56
N ILE A 116 -1.38 4.34 -9.91
CA ILE A 116 -1.94 3.95 -8.61
C ILE A 116 -1.06 4.44 -7.46
N VAL A 117 -1.62 5.30 -6.60
CA VAL A 117 -0.95 5.84 -5.41
C VAL A 117 -1.54 5.22 -4.15
N ASN A 118 -0.67 4.65 -3.30
CA ASN A 118 -1.07 4.06 -2.03
C ASN A 118 -0.94 5.06 -0.88
N ALA A 119 -2.05 5.71 -0.55
CA ALA A 119 -2.17 6.62 0.59
C ALA A 119 -2.76 5.94 1.84
N GLY A 120 -2.66 4.62 1.95
CA GLY A 120 -2.93 3.90 3.20
C GLY A 120 -1.89 4.25 4.27
N ILE A 121 -2.32 4.32 5.53
CA ILE A 121 -1.42 4.39 6.70
C ILE A 121 -1.91 3.42 7.77
N SER A 122 -1.08 2.48 8.17
CA SER A 122 -1.41 1.50 9.19
C SER A 122 -1.87 2.14 10.50
N GLY A 123 -3.01 1.66 11.02
CA GLY A 123 -3.60 2.13 12.27
C GLY A 123 -4.50 3.35 12.17
N ASP A 124 -4.61 3.99 10.99
CA ASP A 124 -5.46 5.17 10.82
C ASP A 124 -6.95 4.89 11.08
N THR A 125 -7.57 5.80 11.83
CA THR A 125 -9.02 6.03 11.88
C THR A 125 -9.44 7.04 10.80
N THR A 126 -10.74 7.15 10.53
CA THR A 126 -11.27 8.18 9.61
C THR A 126 -10.89 9.61 10.03
N ALA A 127 -10.81 9.90 11.33
CA ALA A 127 -10.39 11.20 11.83
C ALA A 127 -8.93 11.52 11.47
N GLN A 128 -8.04 10.54 11.57
CA GLN A 128 -6.63 10.67 11.16
C GLN A 128 -6.50 10.81 9.64
N MET A 129 -7.27 10.06 8.86
CA MET A 129 -7.29 10.19 7.40
C MET A 129 -7.68 11.61 6.96
N ILE A 130 -8.71 12.20 7.57
CA ILE A 130 -9.12 13.60 7.30
C ILE A 130 -7.97 14.56 7.62
N SER A 131 -7.25 14.36 8.73
CA SER A 131 -6.19 15.27 9.17
C SER A 131 -5.02 15.39 8.16
N ARG A 132 -4.80 14.35 7.35
CA ARG A 132 -3.75 14.30 6.32
C ARG A 132 -4.27 14.35 4.90
N PHE A 133 -5.57 14.60 4.71
CA PHE A 133 -6.21 14.51 3.39
C PHE A 133 -5.64 15.50 2.37
N LEU A 134 -5.02 16.60 2.83
CA LEU A 134 -4.30 17.51 1.94
C LEU A 134 -3.20 16.80 1.13
N ALA A 135 -2.48 15.85 1.72
CA ALA A 135 -1.46 15.08 0.98
C ALA A 135 -2.08 14.25 -0.16
N VAL A 136 -3.29 13.71 0.05
CA VAL A 136 -4.04 13.01 -1.00
C VAL A 136 -4.50 13.96 -2.11
N VAL A 137 -4.93 15.16 -1.75
CA VAL A 137 -5.35 16.19 -2.73
C VAL A 137 -4.16 16.66 -3.58
N LEU A 138 -2.96 16.74 -3.01
CA LEU A 138 -1.74 17.16 -3.71
C LEU A 138 -1.25 16.13 -4.75
N GLU A 139 -1.73 14.89 -4.71
CA GLU A 139 -1.52 13.90 -5.77
C GLU A 139 -2.41 14.17 -7.01
N GLU A 140 -3.28 15.19 -6.95
CA GLU A 140 -4.24 15.55 -8.00
C GLU A 140 -5.06 14.34 -8.52
N PRO A 141 -5.74 13.58 -7.65
CA PRO A 141 -6.40 12.34 -8.04
C PRO A 141 -7.63 12.59 -8.91
N ASP A 142 -7.75 11.79 -9.97
CA ASP A 142 -9.03 11.63 -10.70
C ASP A 142 -9.99 10.73 -9.93
N TRP A 143 -9.45 9.77 -9.19
CA TRP A 143 -10.21 8.80 -8.39
C TRP A 143 -9.60 8.65 -7.00
N ILE A 144 -10.47 8.62 -5.99
CA ILE A 144 -10.11 8.23 -4.64
C ILE A 144 -10.95 7.01 -4.26
N ILE A 145 -10.29 5.88 -3.99
CA ILE A 145 -10.94 4.68 -3.46
C ILE A 145 -10.67 4.67 -1.96
N CYS A 146 -11.71 4.84 -1.16
CA CYS A 146 -11.61 4.91 0.29
C CYS A 146 -12.05 3.59 0.94
N MET A 147 -11.16 2.99 1.72
CA MET A 147 -11.48 1.86 2.59
C MET A 147 -11.04 2.19 4.01
N ALA A 148 -12.00 2.44 4.88
CA ALA A 148 -11.79 2.96 6.23
C ALA A 148 -12.83 2.41 7.21
N GLY A 149 -12.61 2.63 8.51
CA GLY A 149 -13.57 2.31 9.56
C GLY A 149 -13.19 1.13 10.45
N THR A 150 -12.19 0.31 10.08
CA THR A 150 -11.82 -0.85 10.89
C THR A 150 -11.21 -0.41 12.23
N ASN A 151 -10.29 0.56 12.20
CA ASN A 151 -9.72 1.15 13.41
C ASN A 151 -10.73 2.01 14.17
N ASP A 152 -11.65 2.69 13.49
CA ASP A 152 -12.74 3.43 14.13
C ASP A 152 -13.61 2.49 14.98
N ALA A 153 -14.04 1.36 14.40
CA ALA A 153 -14.78 0.35 15.13
C ALA A 153 -13.97 -0.29 16.26
N ARG A 154 -12.68 -0.54 16.04
CA ARG A 154 -11.78 -1.09 17.06
C ARG A 154 -11.59 -0.16 18.26
N GLN A 155 -11.44 1.14 18.02
CA GLN A 155 -11.14 2.13 19.06
C GLN A 155 -12.39 2.76 19.69
N HIS A 156 -13.46 2.90 18.91
CA HIS A 156 -14.67 3.66 19.29
C HIS A 156 -15.97 2.84 19.20
N GLY A 157 -15.90 1.58 18.76
CA GLY A 157 -17.05 0.68 18.71
C GLY A 157 -17.57 0.30 20.11
N GLN A 158 -18.66 -0.47 20.14
CA GLN A 158 -19.34 -0.83 21.39
C GLN A 158 -18.45 -1.60 22.39
N THR A 159 -17.50 -2.39 21.88
CA THR A 159 -16.54 -3.16 22.69
C THR A 159 -15.12 -2.87 22.20
N PRO A 160 -14.55 -1.70 22.55
CA PRO A 160 -13.27 -1.29 21.99
C PRO A 160 -12.13 -2.17 22.53
N SER A 161 -11.23 -2.61 21.65
CA SER A 161 -10.03 -3.36 22.05
C SER A 161 -8.82 -2.42 22.09
N LYS A 162 -8.26 -2.24 23.28
CA LYS A 162 -7.11 -1.33 23.55
C LYS A 162 -5.75 -2.00 23.34
N ILE A 163 -5.64 -2.89 22.35
CA ILE A 163 -4.35 -3.47 21.97
C ILE A 163 -3.69 -2.57 20.93
#